data_AF-A0A5E4JYD9-F1
#
_entry.id   AF-A0A5E4JYD9-F1
#
_cell.length_a   1.000
_cell.length_b   1.000
_cell.length_c   1.000
_cell.angle_alpha   90.00
_cell.angle_beta   90.00
_cell.angle_gamma   90.00
#
_symmetry.space_group_name_H-M   'P 1'
#
loop_
_entity.id
_entity.type
_entity.pdbx_description
1 polymer ?
#
loop_
_entity_poly.entity_id
_entity_poly.type
_entity_poly.pdbx_seq_one_letter_code
_entity_poly.pdbx_strand_id
1 'polypeptide(L)'
;MIHISQTMDDFVSFAKDKTLSGRDSKRTLRVGDGCRARVIAVSFKDVTNPKIGLTMRQPGLGKLEWIAAEEAPVAAQKEEKTEKKAKKEKK
;
A
#
# COMPACT_ATOMS: atom_id res chain seq x y z
N MET A 1 13.11 -7.35 0.03
CA MET A 1 13.32 -6.01 -0.57
C MET A 1 12.37 -5.84 -1.74
N ILE A 2 11.68 -4.71 -1.80
CA ILE A 2 10.85 -4.32 -2.95
C ILE A 2 11.62 -3.22 -3.68
N HIS A 3 11.83 -3.39 -4.98
CA HIS A 3 12.43 -2.34 -5.80
C HIS A 3 11.43 -1.22 -6.03
N ILE A 4 11.84 0.04 -6.19
CA ILE A 4 10.93 1.18 -6.34
C ILE A 4 9.92 0.97 -7.50
N SER A 5 10.37 0.45 -8.64
CA SER A 5 9.52 0.12 -9.80
C SER A 5 8.58 -1.08 -9.58
N GLN A 6 8.67 -1.75 -8.43
CA GLN A 6 7.82 -2.87 -8.04
C GLN A 6 6.81 -2.48 -6.94
N THR A 7 6.77 -1.20 -6.54
CA THR A 7 5.89 -0.73 -5.45
C THR A 7 4.47 -0.40 -5.90
N MET A 8 4.31 0.22 -7.08
CA MET A 8 3.01 0.57 -7.66
C MET A 8 3.14 0.73 -9.18
N ASP A 9 2.02 0.64 -9.89
CA ASP A 9 1.94 0.81 -11.35
C ASP A 9 1.80 2.29 -11.74
N ASP A 10 2.79 3.09 -11.37
CA ASP A 10 2.72 4.56 -11.49
C ASP A 10 4.14 5.16 -11.53
N PHE A 11 4.24 6.43 -11.90
CA PHE A 11 5.42 7.24 -11.70
C PHE A 11 5.61 7.55 -10.20
N VAL A 12 6.52 6.80 -9.56
CA VAL A 12 6.76 6.90 -8.12
C VAL A 12 7.85 7.92 -7.82
N SER A 13 7.53 8.90 -6.98
CA SER A 13 8.50 9.83 -6.41
C SER A 13 8.89 9.39 -5.00
N PHE A 14 10.18 9.46 -4.68
CA PHE A 14 10.69 9.25 -3.32
C PHE A 14 10.95 10.61 -2.66
N ALA A 15 10.30 10.86 -1.54
CA ALA A 15 10.48 12.08 -0.77
C ALA A 15 11.43 11.87 0.41
N LYS A 16 12.05 12.96 0.91
CA LYS A 16 13.07 12.94 1.97
C LYS A 16 12.56 12.37 3.30
N ASP A 17 11.25 12.38 3.51
CA ASP A 17 10.52 11.82 4.65
C ASP A 17 10.36 10.28 4.57
N LYS A 18 11.03 9.61 3.62
CA LYS A 18 10.92 8.17 3.36
C LYS A 18 9.52 7.74 2.94
N THR A 19 8.77 8.67 2.32
CA THR A 19 7.46 8.40 1.72
C THR A 19 7.63 8.17 0.21
N LEU A 20 6.92 7.17 -0.31
CA LEU A 20 6.75 6.93 -1.74
C LEU A 20 5.38 7.45 -2.16
N SER A 21 5.33 8.28 -3.20
CA SER A 21 4.08 8.83 -3.75
C SER A 21 3.96 8.57 -5.24
N GLY A 22 2.82 8.03 -5.67
CA GLY A 22 2.45 7.88 -7.08
C GLY A 22 1.90 9.19 -7.62
N ARG A 23 2.37 9.61 -8.80
CA ARG A 23 1.98 10.88 -9.42
C ARG A 23 0.56 10.83 -9.98
N ASP A 24 0.18 9.74 -10.63
CA ASP A 24 -1.12 9.62 -11.31
C ASP A 24 -2.21 9.06 -10.38
N SER A 25 -1.86 8.10 -9.54
CA SER A 25 -2.77 7.39 -8.62
C SER A 25 -2.98 8.12 -7.31
N LYS A 26 -2.15 9.13 -6.99
CA LYS A 26 -2.06 9.82 -5.68
C LYS A 26 -1.94 8.86 -4.48
N ARG A 27 -1.49 7.63 -4.74
CA ARG A 27 -1.26 6.58 -3.74
C ARG A 27 0.01 6.91 -2.96
N THR A 28 -0.02 6.76 -1.64
CA THR A 28 1.14 7.05 -0.78
C THR A 28 1.48 5.84 0.10
N LEU A 29 2.78 5.56 0.24
CA LEU A 29 3.35 4.49 1.06
C LEU A 29 4.37 5.10 2.02
N ARG A 30 4.21 4.84 3.31
CA ARG A 30 5.10 5.30 4.37
C ARG A 30 5.74 4.12 5.10
N VAL A 31 6.85 4.39 5.75
CA VAL A 31 7.49 3.42 6.65
C VAL A 31 6.56 3.13 7.82
N GLY A 32 6.20 1.86 8.03
CA GLY A 32 5.26 1.42 9.08
C GLY A 32 3.89 1.02 8.56
N ASP A 33 3.58 1.28 7.29
CA ASP A 33 2.32 0.86 6.68
C ASP A 33 2.25 -0.66 6.49
N GLY A 34 1.11 -1.26 6.84
CA GLY A 34 0.81 -2.66 6.55
C GLY A 34 0.58 -2.88 5.05
N CYS A 35 1.39 -3.75 4.45
CA CYS A 35 1.39 -4.01 3.01
C CYS A 35 1.18 -5.50 2.73
N ARG A 36 0.41 -5.82 1.68
CA ARG A 36 0.39 -7.15 1.07
C ARG A 36 1.27 -7.14 -0.18
N ALA A 37 2.25 -8.03 -0.22
CA ALA A 37 3.20 -8.17 -1.32
C ALA A 37 3.36 -9.64 -1.70
N ARG A 38 3.83 -9.90 -2.93
CA ARG A 38 4.13 -11.24 -3.43
C ARG A 38 5.63 -11.45 -3.56
N VAL A 39 6.09 -12.65 -3.20
CA VAL A 39 7.47 -13.09 -3.43
C VAL A 39 7.65 -13.46 -4.90
N ILE A 40 8.63 -12.83 -5.55
CA ILE A 40 8.96 -13.06 -6.97
C ILE A 40 10.28 -13.79 -7.18
N ALA A 41 11.23 -13.56 -6.27
CA ALA A 41 12.56 -14.14 -6.36
C ALA A 41 13.07 -14.40 -4.95
N VAL A 42 13.73 -15.53 -4.78
CA VAL A 42 14.43 -15.87 -3.54
C VAL A 42 15.81 -16.34 -3.92
N SER A 43 16.83 -15.73 -3.32
CA SER A 43 18.22 -16.12 -3.51
C SER A 43 18.85 -16.42 -2.16
N PHE A 44 19.34 -17.66 -2.01
CA PHE A 44 19.98 -18.19 -0.81
C PHE A 44 21.50 -18.24 -0.95
N LYS A 45 22.10 -17.28 -1.66
CA LYS A 45 23.56 -17.27 -1.90
C LYS A 45 24.36 -17.17 -0.59
N ASP A 46 23.82 -16.46 0.40
CA ASP A 46 24.32 -16.40 1.77
C ASP A 46 23.22 -16.89 2.70
N VAL A 47 23.48 -17.98 3.45
CA VAL A 47 22.49 -18.60 4.36
C VAL A 47 22.08 -17.65 5.48
N THR A 48 22.98 -16.75 5.86
CA THR A 48 22.76 -15.72 6.91
C THR A 48 21.97 -14.51 6.41
N ASN A 49 21.88 -14.26 5.10
CA ASN A 49 21.17 -13.10 4.56
C ASN A 49 20.46 -13.42 3.22
N PRO A 50 19.38 -14.21 3.25
CA PRO A 50 18.62 -14.54 2.05
C PRO A 50 18.04 -13.27 1.41
N LYS A 51 18.31 -13.07 0.12
CA LYS A 51 17.75 -11.96 -0.65
C LYS A 51 16.38 -12.36 -1.18
N ILE A 52 15.35 -11.80 -0.58
CA ILE A 52 13.96 -11.99 -0.99
C ILE A 52 13.52 -10.79 -1.83
N GLY A 53 13.26 -11.01 -3.11
CA GLY A 53 12.63 -10.05 -4.01
C GLY A 53 11.11 -10.10 -3.86
N LEU A 54 10.51 -8.95 -3.61
CA LEU A 54 9.08 -8.77 -3.39
C LEU A 54 8.49 -7.79 -4.43
N THR A 55 7.21 -7.94 -4.79
CA THR A 55 6.47 -7.02 -5.67
C THR A 55 5.08 -6.69 -5.11
N MET A 56 4.58 -5.50 -5.46
CA MET A 56 3.25 -4.98 -5.15
C MET A 56 2.51 -4.49 -6.42
N ARG A 57 3.08 -4.69 -7.62
CA ARG A 57 2.52 -4.20 -8.90
C ARG A 57 1.49 -5.15 -9.52
N GLN A 58 0.88 -6.04 -8.74
CA GLN A 58 -0.15 -6.96 -9.21
C GLN A 58 -1.50 -6.57 -8.60
N PRO A 59 -2.63 -6.84 -9.28
CA PRO A 59 -3.95 -6.55 -8.73
C PRO A 59 -4.15 -7.26 -7.38
N GLY A 60 -4.79 -6.58 -6.42
CA GLY A 60 -5.00 -7.10 -5.07
C GLY A 60 -3.77 -7.11 -4.15
N LEU A 61 -2.64 -6.54 -4.59
CA LEU A 61 -1.46 -6.26 -3.77
C LEU A 61 -1.33 -4.75 -3.56
N GLY A 62 -0.62 -4.36 -2.50
CA GLY A 62 -0.56 -2.96 -2.14
C GLY A 62 -0.60 -2.72 -0.64
N LYS A 63 -0.75 -1.45 -0.28
CA LYS A 63 -1.14 -1.07 1.06
C LYS A 63 -2.51 -1.67 1.37
N LEU A 64 -2.73 -2.09 2.62
CA LEU A 64 -4.03 -2.67 3.05
C LEU A 64 -5.22 -1.75 2.72
N GLU A 65 -5.04 -0.43 2.82
CA GLU A 65 -6.05 0.56 2.45
C GLU A 65 -6.42 0.53 0.96
N TRP A 66 -5.48 0.23 0.07
CA TRP A 66 -5.74 0.17 -1.38
C TRP A 66 -6.53 -1.08 -1.73
N ILE A 67 -6.18 -2.20 -1.10
CA ILE A 67 -6.82 -3.50 -1.31
C ILE A 67 -8.25 -3.46 -0.79
N ALA A 68 -8.48 -2.86 0.40
CA ALA A 68 -9.82 -2.67 0.92
C ALA A 68 -10.71 -1.80 0.01
N ALA A 69 -10.12 -0.80 -0.66
CA ALA A 69 -10.84 0.02 -1.63
C ALA A 69 -11.17 -0.72 -2.95
N GLU A 70 -10.34 -1.69 -3.35
CA GLU A 70 -10.54 -2.51 -4.56
C GLU A 70 -11.45 -3.73 -4.32
N GLU A 71 -11.40 -4.35 -3.12
CA GLU A 71 -12.19 -5.53 -2.75
C GLU A 71 -13.59 -5.21 -2.17
N ALA A 72 -13.93 -3.94 -1.91
CA ALA A 72 -15.24 -3.58 -1.39
C ALA A 72 -16.25 -3.27 -2.51
N PRO A 73 -17.20 -4.17 -2.83
CA PRO A 73 -18.50 -3.74 -3.29
C PRO A 73 -19.25 -3.07 -2.10
N VAL A 74 -19.40 -1.74 -2.17
CA VAL A 74 -20.53 -0.96 -1.60
C VAL A 74 -20.67 -0.81 -0.06
N ALA A 75 -20.03 -1.59 0.82
CA ALA A 75 -20.40 -1.56 2.26
C ALA A 75 -19.66 -0.53 3.17
N ALA A 76 -18.34 -0.30 2.99
CA ALA A 76 -17.56 0.42 4.01
C ALA A 76 -17.63 1.97 3.95
N GLN A 77 -18.13 2.55 2.85
CA GLN A 77 -18.32 4.01 2.77
C GLN A 77 -19.47 4.52 3.66
N LYS A 78 -20.31 3.62 4.20
CA LYS A 78 -21.38 4.01 5.14
C LYS A 78 -20.90 4.18 6.58
N GLU A 79 -19.87 3.47 7.04
CA GLU A 79 -19.52 3.55 8.47
C GLU A 79 -18.74 4.83 8.79
N GLU A 80 -17.75 5.21 7.97
CA GLU A 80 -16.96 6.43 8.25
C GLU A 80 -17.73 7.74 8.03
N LYS A 81 -18.75 7.74 7.14
CA LYS A 81 -19.66 8.89 6.96
C LYS A 81 -20.71 9.02 8.07
N THR A 82 -21.07 7.92 8.75
CA THR A 82 -22.08 7.94 9.81
C THR A 82 -21.48 8.43 11.14
N GLU A 83 -20.23 8.08 11.44
CA GLU A 83 -19.53 8.57 12.63
C GLU A 83 -19.19 10.07 12.56
N LYS A 84 -18.82 10.59 11.37
CA LYS A 84 -18.56 12.03 11.19
C LYS A 84 -19.83 12.88 11.22
N LYS A 85 -21.01 12.34 10.90
CA LYS A 85 -22.30 13.06 11.01
C LYS A 85 -22.83 13.09 12.45
N ALA A 86 -22.75 11.98 13.19
CA ALA A 86 -23.20 11.92 14.58
C ALA A 86 -22.41 12.87 15.53
N LYS A 87 -21.13 13.14 15.22
CA LYS A 87 -20.30 14.06 16.01
C LYS A 87 -20.52 15.55 15.70
N LYS A 88 -21.22 15.89 14.61
CA LYS A 88 -21.48 17.28 14.19
C LYS A 88 -22.86 17.78 14.63
N GLU A 89 -23.77 16.90 15.03
CA GLU A 89 -25.13 17.24 15.50
C GLU A 89 -25.23 17.39 17.04
N LYS A 90 -24.14 17.19 17.78
CA LYS A 90 -24.10 17.24 19.26
C LYS A 90 -23.17 18.34 19.83
N LYS A 91 -22.76 19.31 19.00
CA LYS A 91 -22.02 20.51 19.40
C LYS A 91 -22.69 21.72 18.78
#